data_AF-A0A496TMA5-F1
#
_entry.id   AF-A0A496TMA5-F1
#
_cell.length_a   1.000
_cell.length_b   1.000
_cell.length_c   1.000
_cell.angle_alpha   90.00
_cell.angle_beta   90.00
_cell.angle_gamma   90.00
#
_symmetry.space_group_name_H-M   'P 1'
#
loop_
_entity.id
_entity.type
_entity.pdbx_description
1 polymer ?
#
loop_
_entity_poly.entity_id
_entity_poly.type
_entity_poly.pdbx_seq_one_letter_code
_entity_poly.pdbx_strand_id
1 'polypeptide(L)'
;MNEKDKAIEDLKIIRNIIDRTKEAIDPGASILILWGILVFIGNIITHFILINKISSNYIGYTWWSIAITGFIISMFMGYKIGLRRYKYGFNHYISRQLALVWTIIIPTGIVWTIIGPHFNIFTYESASVSVLWSMLYSIGIYTMGIFYSKEFLFGGIAIFLGTILSVIFIEIHCIIIGIFTGGGTTIPAIIAHRRFNKNLRKNK
;
A
#
# COMPACT_ATOMS: atom_id res chain seq x y z
N MET A 1 4.07 -50.29 -7.81
CA MET A 1 4.22 -48.82 -7.76
C MET A 1 5.51 -48.54 -7.01
N ASN A 2 6.50 -47.92 -7.64
CA ASN A 2 7.85 -47.80 -7.08
C ASN A 2 7.87 -46.72 -5.99
N GLU A 3 8.68 -46.86 -4.93
CA GLU A 3 8.75 -45.86 -3.84
C GLU A 3 9.13 -44.46 -4.36
N LYS A 4 9.95 -44.41 -5.41
CA LYS A 4 10.28 -43.17 -6.13
C LYS A 4 9.05 -42.48 -6.73
N ASP A 5 8.11 -43.25 -7.27
CA ASP A 5 6.90 -42.68 -7.90
C ASP A 5 5.98 -42.07 -6.85
N LYS A 6 5.83 -42.73 -5.69
CA LYS A 6 5.10 -42.18 -4.52
C LYS A 6 5.74 -40.89 -4.00
N ALA A 7 7.05 -40.86 -3.83
CA ALA A 7 7.75 -39.67 -3.34
C ALA A 7 7.61 -38.48 -4.29
N ILE A 8 7.62 -38.71 -5.61
CA ILE A 8 7.41 -37.66 -6.62
C ILE A 8 5.95 -37.17 -6.60
N GLU A 9 4.99 -38.07 -6.40
CA GLU A 9 3.57 -37.73 -6.30
C GLU A 9 3.27 -36.93 -5.02
N ASP A 10 3.81 -37.34 -3.88
CA ASP A 10 3.71 -36.61 -2.61
C ASP A 10 4.36 -35.23 -2.71
N LEU A 11 5.53 -35.11 -3.34
CA LEU A 11 6.17 -33.82 -3.61
C LEU A 11 5.33 -32.93 -4.52
N LYS A 12 4.68 -33.50 -5.54
CA LYS A 12 3.72 -32.76 -6.38
C LYS A 12 2.53 -32.28 -5.57
N ILE A 13 1.98 -33.12 -4.70
CA ILE A 13 0.85 -32.78 -3.84
C ILE A 13 1.24 -31.66 -2.87
N ILE A 14 2.37 -31.79 -2.17
CA ILE A 14 2.90 -30.77 -1.25
C ILE A 14 3.11 -29.45 -1.99
N ARG A 15 3.74 -29.49 -3.18
CA ARG A 15 3.96 -28.29 -3.99
C ARG A 15 2.65 -27.64 -4.42
N ASN A 16 1.67 -28.44 -4.82
CA ASN A 16 0.34 -27.96 -5.22
C ASN A 16 -0.42 -27.37 -4.02
N ILE A 17 -0.27 -27.94 -2.82
CA ILE A 17 -0.83 -27.38 -1.57
C ILE A 17 -0.14 -26.05 -1.24
N ILE A 18 1.18 -25.97 -1.32
CA ILE A 18 1.96 -24.74 -1.07
C ILE A 18 1.55 -23.65 -2.07
N ASP A 19 1.48 -23.97 -3.36
CA ASP A 19 1.12 -23.02 -4.41
C ASP A 19 -0.32 -22.52 -4.24
N ARG A 20 -1.27 -23.42 -3.95
CA ARG A 20 -2.67 -23.04 -3.64
C ARG A 20 -2.76 -22.15 -2.40
N THR A 21 -1.96 -22.42 -1.37
CA THR A 21 -1.95 -21.63 -0.13
C THR A 21 -1.34 -20.24 -0.34
N LYS A 22 -0.34 -20.13 -1.21
CA LYS A 22 0.31 -18.86 -1.57
C LYS A 22 -0.59 -17.99 -2.45
N GLU A 23 -1.32 -18.60 -3.38
CA GLU A 23 -2.25 -17.92 -4.30
C GLU A 23 -3.58 -17.50 -3.66
N ALA A 24 -3.91 -18.09 -2.51
CA ALA A 24 -5.12 -17.83 -1.77
C ALA A 24 -5.08 -16.48 -1.02
N ILE A 25 -3.93 -15.85 -0.80
CA ILE A 25 -3.91 -14.66 0.07
C ILE A 25 -4.48 -13.44 -0.67
N ASP A 26 -5.64 -12.93 -0.25
CA ASP A 26 -6.12 -11.60 -0.62
C ASP A 26 -5.27 -10.58 0.17
N PRO A 27 -4.41 -9.76 -0.47
CA PRO A 27 -3.52 -8.86 0.25
C PRO A 27 -4.25 -7.61 0.79
N GLY A 28 -5.58 -7.54 0.66
CA GLY A 28 -6.32 -6.29 0.87
C GLY A 28 -6.13 -5.35 -0.32
N ALA A 29 -6.00 -5.90 -1.54
CA ALA A 29 -5.70 -5.14 -2.75
C ALA A 29 -6.67 -3.97 -2.95
N SER A 30 -7.96 -4.17 -2.65
CA SER A 30 -8.96 -3.10 -2.77
C SER A 30 -8.71 -1.91 -1.83
N ILE A 31 -8.15 -2.16 -0.64
CA ILE A 31 -7.77 -1.10 0.31
C ILE A 31 -6.57 -0.32 -0.25
N LEU A 32 -5.57 -1.01 -0.81
CA LEU A 32 -4.41 -0.36 -1.43
C LEU A 32 -4.79 0.46 -2.67
N ILE A 33 -5.73 -0.01 -3.50
CA ILE A 33 -6.28 0.76 -4.62
C ILE A 33 -6.95 2.04 -4.12
N LEU A 34 -7.79 1.93 -3.08
CA LEU A 34 -8.45 3.10 -2.48
C LEU A 34 -7.42 4.14 -2.02
N TRP A 35 -6.43 3.73 -1.23
CA TRP A 35 -5.41 4.65 -0.72
C TRP A 35 -4.53 5.23 -1.82
N GLY A 36 -4.17 4.46 -2.85
CA GLY A 36 -3.45 4.97 -4.01
C GLY A 36 -4.20 6.09 -4.73
N ILE A 37 -5.51 5.90 -4.94
CA ILE A 37 -6.37 6.93 -5.56
C ILE A 37 -6.52 8.15 -4.65
N LEU A 38 -6.76 7.94 -3.36
CA LEU A 38 -6.90 9.03 -2.39
C LEU A 38 -5.62 9.88 -2.27
N VAL A 39 -4.45 9.24 -2.23
CA VAL A 39 -3.16 9.94 -2.20
C VAL A 39 -2.91 10.69 -3.50
N PHE A 40 -3.26 10.11 -4.65
CA PHE A 40 -3.15 10.81 -5.94
C PHE A 40 -4.02 12.07 -5.97
N ILE A 41 -5.30 11.95 -5.61
CA ILE A 41 -6.24 13.09 -5.57
C ILE A 41 -5.78 14.13 -4.55
N GLY A 42 -5.38 13.71 -3.34
CA GLY A 42 -4.90 14.61 -2.29
C GLY A 42 -3.70 15.43 -2.71
N ASN A 43 -2.76 14.82 -3.44
CA ASN A 43 -1.60 15.52 -3.99
C ASN A 43 -1.97 16.50 -5.10
N ILE A 44 -2.94 16.18 -5.97
CA ILE A 44 -3.45 17.12 -6.98
C ILE A 44 -4.09 18.34 -6.30
N ILE A 45 -4.95 18.11 -5.30
CA ILE A 45 -5.60 19.20 -4.56
C ILE A 45 -4.54 20.04 -3.83
N THR A 46 -3.55 19.40 -3.20
CA THR A 46 -2.45 20.10 -2.52
C THR A 46 -1.67 20.98 -3.50
N HIS A 47 -1.33 20.46 -4.67
CA HIS A 47 -0.63 21.22 -5.70
C HIS A 47 -1.46 22.43 -6.18
N PHE A 48 -2.76 22.25 -6.38
CA PHE A 48 -3.66 23.33 -6.75
C PHE A 48 -3.73 24.42 -5.67
N ILE A 49 -3.80 24.05 -4.39
CA ILE A 49 -3.79 24.99 -3.26
C ILE A 49 -2.49 25.80 -3.25
N LEU A 50 -1.35 25.13 -3.45
CA LEU A 50 -0.03 25.77 -3.48
C LEU A 50 0.13 26.78 -4.62
N ILE A 51 -0.23 26.40 -5.86
CA ILE A 51 -0.12 27.29 -7.03
C ILE A 51 -0.99 28.53 -6.88
N ASN A 52 -2.21 28.38 -6.37
CA ASN A 52 -3.14 29.50 -6.20
C ASN A 52 -2.86 30.34 -4.93
N LYS A 53 -1.78 30.04 -4.18
CA LYS A 53 -1.42 30.71 -2.92
C LYS A 53 -2.58 30.77 -1.93
N ILE A 54 -3.44 29.75 -1.95
CA ILE A 54 -4.54 29.58 -1.00
C ILE A 54 -3.92 29.25 0.37
N SER A 55 -4.56 29.67 1.47
CA SER A 55 -4.03 29.48 2.83
C SER A 55 -3.58 28.02 3.08
N SER A 56 -2.38 27.86 3.64
CA SER A 56 -1.77 26.56 3.95
C SER A 56 -2.62 25.72 4.91
N ASN A 57 -3.51 26.34 5.69
CA ASN A 57 -4.46 25.64 6.56
C ASN A 57 -5.37 24.69 5.77
N TYR A 58 -5.73 25.03 4.53
CA TYR A 58 -6.56 24.17 3.68
C TYR A 58 -5.84 22.87 3.27
N ILE A 59 -4.51 22.85 3.24
CA ILE A 59 -3.74 21.62 3.00
C ILE A 59 -3.96 20.64 4.16
N GLY A 60 -3.85 21.13 5.39
CA GLY A 60 -4.12 20.34 6.59
C GLY A 60 -5.54 19.77 6.59
N TYR A 61 -6.55 20.61 6.33
CA TYR A 61 -7.94 20.17 6.26
C TYR A 61 -8.19 19.15 5.13
N THR A 62 -7.56 19.34 3.98
CA THR A 62 -7.63 18.39 2.86
C THR A 62 -7.13 17.02 3.28
N TRP A 63 -5.91 16.95 3.85
CA TRP A 63 -5.34 15.66 4.26
C TRP A 63 -6.09 15.01 5.42
N TRP A 64 -6.61 15.79 6.38
CA TRP A 64 -7.48 15.28 7.44
C TRP A 64 -8.77 14.68 6.87
N SER A 65 -9.43 15.38 5.94
CA SER A 65 -10.66 14.88 5.31
C SER A 65 -10.42 13.59 4.52
N ILE A 66 -9.31 13.51 3.80
CA ILE A 66 -8.90 12.31 3.06
C ILE A 66 -8.57 11.17 4.01
N ALA A 67 -7.83 11.43 5.08
CA ALA A 67 -7.47 10.42 6.07
C ALA A 67 -8.73 9.85 6.73
N ILE A 68 -9.62 10.70 7.25
CA ILE A 68 -10.87 10.27 7.90
C ILE A 68 -11.73 9.45 6.93
N THR A 69 -11.93 9.95 5.71
CA THR A 69 -12.72 9.26 4.70
C THR A 69 -12.10 7.91 4.32
N GLY A 70 -10.78 7.89 4.09
CA GLY A 70 -10.02 6.69 3.76
C GLY A 70 -10.07 5.64 4.87
N PHE A 71 -9.94 6.04 6.13
CA PHE A 71 -10.06 5.15 7.29
C PHE A 71 -11.46 4.55 7.42
N ILE A 72 -12.51 5.38 7.32
CA ILE A 72 -13.90 4.90 7.40
C ILE A 72 -14.16 3.85 6.32
N ILE A 73 -13.84 4.17 5.06
CA ILE A 73 -14.05 3.23 3.94
C ILE A 73 -13.20 1.96 4.13
N SER A 74 -11.95 2.11 4.58
CA SER A 74 -11.06 0.97 4.86
C SER A 74 -11.60 0.05 5.96
N MET A 75 -12.22 0.58 7.01
CA MET A 75 -12.88 -0.23 8.04
C MET A 75 -14.04 -1.03 7.46
N PHE A 76 -14.93 -0.39 6.69
CA PHE A 76 -16.06 -1.07 6.03
C PHE A 76 -15.59 -2.16 5.07
N MET A 77 -14.55 -1.89 4.28
CA MET A 77 -13.95 -2.87 3.37
C MET A 77 -13.26 -3.99 4.14
N GLY A 78 -12.51 -3.67 5.19
CA GLY A 78 -11.83 -4.62 6.06
C GLY A 78 -12.80 -5.61 6.71
N TYR A 79 -13.94 -5.14 7.20
CA TYR A 79 -15.00 -6.00 7.74
C TYR A 79 -15.53 -7.00 6.69
N LYS A 80 -15.84 -6.52 5.47
CA LYS A 80 -16.28 -7.38 4.35
C LYS A 80 -15.21 -8.40 3.93
N ILE A 81 -13.94 -8.00 3.95
CA ILE A 81 -12.82 -8.90 3.62
C ILE A 81 -12.64 -9.95 4.73
N GLY A 82 -12.75 -9.55 6.00
CA GLY A 82 -12.66 -10.45 7.15
C GLY A 82 -13.72 -11.55 7.11
N LEU A 83 -14.98 -11.19 6.81
CA LEU A 83 -16.07 -12.17 6.63
C LEU A 83 -15.80 -13.17 5.51
N ARG A 84 -15.27 -12.71 4.36
CA ARG A 84 -14.86 -13.63 3.29
C ARG A 84 -13.72 -14.52 3.75
N ARG A 85 -12.73 -13.96 4.45
CA ARG A 85 -11.55 -14.71 4.85
C ARG A 85 -11.89 -15.86 5.80
N TYR A 86 -12.80 -15.62 6.73
CA TYR A 86 -13.34 -16.63 7.62
C TYR A 86 -14.03 -17.77 6.85
N LYS A 87 -14.85 -17.43 5.84
CA LYS A 87 -15.61 -18.41 5.05
C LYS A 87 -14.74 -19.35 4.20
N TYR A 88 -13.56 -18.91 3.78
CA TYR A 88 -12.67 -19.66 2.88
C TYR A 88 -11.44 -20.28 3.56
N GLY A 89 -11.33 -20.19 4.90
CA GLY A 89 -10.26 -20.86 5.65
C GLY A 89 -8.84 -20.35 5.33
N PHE A 90 -8.69 -19.05 5.02
CA PHE A 90 -7.39 -18.51 4.62
C PHE A 90 -6.36 -18.52 5.74
N ASN A 91 -5.10 -18.78 5.38
CA ASN A 91 -3.96 -18.70 6.29
C ASN A 91 -3.72 -17.23 6.73
N HIS A 92 -3.88 -17.01 8.04
CA HIS A 92 -3.82 -15.68 8.66
C HIS A 92 -2.39 -15.13 8.80
N TYR A 93 -1.35 -15.96 8.63
CA TYR A 93 0.02 -15.61 8.99
C TYR A 93 0.58 -14.43 8.18
N ILE A 94 0.54 -14.50 6.85
CA ILE A 94 1.07 -13.43 5.98
C ILE A 94 0.26 -12.13 6.15
N SER A 95 -1.07 -12.23 6.27
CA SER A 95 -1.92 -11.06 6.52
C SER A 95 -1.58 -10.38 7.86
N ARG A 96 -1.26 -11.16 8.89
CA ARG A 96 -0.86 -10.64 10.21
C ARG A 96 0.50 -9.95 10.14
N GLN A 97 1.47 -10.52 9.41
CA GLN A 97 2.78 -9.87 9.21
C GLN A 97 2.65 -8.53 8.49
N LEU A 98 1.85 -8.48 7.42
CA LEU A 98 1.60 -7.23 6.70
C LEU A 98 0.87 -6.20 7.57
N ALA A 99 -0.09 -6.63 8.38
CA ALA A 99 -0.76 -5.75 9.33
C ALA A 99 0.22 -5.15 10.35
N LEU A 100 1.16 -5.95 10.88
CA LEU A 100 2.20 -5.47 11.80
C LEU A 100 3.08 -4.40 11.15
N VAL A 101 3.48 -4.59 9.88
CA VAL A 101 4.25 -3.59 9.13
C VAL A 101 3.51 -2.25 9.09
N TRP A 102 2.23 -2.25 8.73
CA TRP A 102 1.42 -1.01 8.71
C TRP A 102 1.18 -0.42 10.11
N THR A 103 1.06 -1.28 11.13
CA THR A 103 0.89 -0.86 12.53
C THR A 103 2.15 -0.18 13.07
N ILE A 104 3.32 -0.45 12.50
CA ILE A 104 4.57 0.26 12.85
C ILE A 104 4.69 1.54 12.02
N ILE A 105 4.45 1.46 10.70
CA ILE A 105 4.65 2.58 9.78
C ILE A 105 3.70 3.75 10.09
N ILE A 106 2.40 3.50 10.30
CA ILE A 106 1.41 4.56 10.47
C ILE A 106 1.68 5.40 11.73
N PRO A 107 1.84 4.82 12.94
CA PRO A 107 2.19 5.59 14.12
C PRO A 107 3.53 6.30 13.98
N THR A 108 4.53 5.66 13.37
CA THR A 108 5.84 6.29 13.12
C THR A 108 5.69 7.55 12.27
N GLY A 109 4.91 7.50 11.19
CA GLY A 109 4.62 8.67 10.35
C GLY A 109 3.89 9.77 11.10
N ILE A 110 2.90 9.42 11.93
CA ILE A 110 2.16 10.39 12.76
C ILE A 110 3.11 11.07 13.75
N VAL A 111 3.92 10.29 14.48
CA VAL A 111 4.88 10.80 15.46
C VAL A 111 5.86 11.76 14.79
N TRP A 112 6.45 11.38 13.65
CA TRP A 112 7.39 12.25 12.94
C TRP A 112 6.73 13.50 12.35
N THR A 113 5.47 13.43 11.93
CA THR A 113 4.72 14.62 11.44
C THR A 113 4.51 15.64 12.55
N ILE A 114 4.38 15.20 13.82
CA ILE A 114 4.19 16.09 14.98
C ILE A 114 5.54 16.57 15.53
N ILE A 115 6.48 15.64 15.76
CA ILE A 115 7.76 15.90 16.42
C ILE A 115 8.74 16.60 15.49
N GLY A 116 8.88 16.15 14.25
CA GLY A 116 9.95 16.61 13.36
C GLY A 116 9.96 18.13 13.15
N PRO A 117 8.81 18.76 12.89
CA PRO A 117 8.75 20.22 12.81
C PRO A 117 8.96 20.93 14.15
N HIS A 118 8.56 20.33 15.28
CA HIS A 118 8.77 20.90 16.60
C HIS A 118 10.26 21.02 16.96
N PHE A 119 11.08 20.10 16.47
CA PHE A 119 12.53 20.10 16.66
C PHE A 119 13.32 20.72 15.49
N ASN A 120 12.65 21.42 14.56
CA ASN A 120 13.25 21.99 13.34
C ASN A 120 14.03 20.97 12.48
N ILE A 121 13.68 19.69 12.54
CA ILE A 121 14.31 18.63 11.72
C ILE A 121 13.83 18.76 10.26
N PHE A 122 12.57 19.18 10.07
CA PHE A 122 12.00 19.53 8.77
C PHE A 122 10.92 20.60 8.94
N THR A 123 10.78 21.48 7.97
CA THR A 123 9.78 22.56 7.99
C THR A 123 8.36 21.98 7.90
N TYR A 124 7.38 22.68 8.50
CA TYR A 124 5.93 22.41 8.31
C TYR A 124 5.44 22.63 6.88
N GLU A 125 6.34 22.94 5.95
CA GLU A 125 6.01 23.00 4.53
C GLU A 125 5.51 21.64 4.07
N SER A 126 4.40 21.67 3.33
CA SER A 126 3.73 20.49 2.80
C SER A 126 4.66 19.53 2.04
N ALA A 127 5.74 20.04 1.45
CA ALA A 127 6.72 19.24 0.73
C ALA A 127 7.42 18.22 1.64
N SER A 128 7.93 18.66 2.79
CA SER A 128 8.71 17.80 3.70
C SER A 128 7.87 16.67 4.27
N VAL A 129 6.63 16.96 4.64
CA VAL A 129 5.69 15.98 5.19
C VAL A 129 5.28 14.98 4.10
N SER A 130 4.94 15.43 2.88
CA SER A 130 4.60 14.54 1.78
C SER A 130 5.75 13.61 1.38
N VAL A 131 6.99 14.11 1.39
CA VAL A 131 8.20 13.31 1.13
C VAL A 131 8.39 12.23 2.20
N LEU A 132 8.28 12.58 3.49
CA LEU A 132 8.35 11.63 4.60
C LEU A 132 7.32 10.50 4.44
N TRP A 133 6.07 10.85 4.19
CA TRP A 133 5.00 9.86 4.01
C TRP A 133 5.21 9.00 2.77
N SER A 134 5.66 9.58 1.65
CA SER A 134 5.98 8.81 0.43
C SER A 134 7.10 7.79 0.68
N MET A 135 8.14 8.17 1.43
CA MET A 135 9.24 7.28 1.81
C MET A 135 8.77 6.14 2.72
N LEU A 136 7.97 6.44 3.73
CA LEU A 136 7.35 5.43 4.60
C LEU A 136 6.43 4.48 3.82
N TYR A 137 5.64 5.02 2.87
CA TYR A 137 4.77 4.23 2.02
C TYR A 137 5.56 3.29 1.10
N SER A 138 6.66 3.78 0.53
CA SER A 138 7.59 2.97 -0.26
C SER A 138 8.09 1.76 0.53
N ILE A 139 8.51 1.94 1.78
CA ILE A 139 8.97 0.83 2.64
C ILE A 139 7.85 -0.19 2.87
N GLY A 140 6.63 0.26 3.15
CA GLY A 140 5.47 -0.62 3.36
C GLY A 140 5.15 -1.47 2.11
N ILE A 141 5.14 -0.82 0.94
CA ILE A 141 4.85 -1.47 -0.33
C ILE A 141 5.99 -2.38 -0.79
N TYR A 142 7.24 -1.98 -0.58
CA TYR A 142 8.41 -2.80 -0.83
C TYR A 142 8.39 -4.08 0.02
N THR A 143 8.02 -3.95 1.30
CA THR A 143 7.87 -5.09 2.21
C THR A 143 6.75 -6.03 1.75
N MET A 144 5.61 -5.49 1.29
CA MET A 144 4.58 -6.28 0.60
C MET A 144 5.14 -6.99 -0.64
N GLY A 145 6.05 -6.35 -1.37
CA GLY A 145 6.75 -6.95 -2.50
C GLY A 145 7.52 -8.22 -2.16
N ILE A 146 8.24 -8.20 -1.04
CA ILE A 146 9.05 -9.34 -0.56
C ILE A 146 8.16 -10.51 -0.16
N PHE A 147 7.10 -10.24 0.61
CA PHE A 147 6.27 -11.31 1.18
C PHE A 147 5.16 -11.82 0.26
N TYR A 148 4.67 -10.97 -0.66
CA TYR A 148 3.49 -11.27 -1.46
C TYR A 148 3.80 -11.43 -2.96
N SER A 149 4.25 -10.37 -3.63
CA SER A 149 4.40 -10.43 -5.08
C SER A 149 5.39 -9.41 -5.67
N LYS A 150 6.07 -9.80 -6.75
CA LYS A 150 7.08 -8.95 -7.42
C LYS A 150 6.49 -7.63 -7.92
N GLU A 151 5.21 -7.59 -8.24
CA GLU A 151 4.54 -6.37 -8.69
C GLU A 151 4.56 -5.29 -7.61
N PHE A 152 4.32 -5.65 -6.34
CA PHE A 152 4.44 -4.71 -5.23
C PHE A 152 5.90 -4.30 -4.98
N LEU A 153 6.87 -5.17 -5.25
CA LEU A 153 8.29 -4.83 -5.14
C LEU A 153 8.64 -3.68 -6.12
N PHE A 154 8.26 -3.83 -7.39
CA PHE A 154 8.44 -2.77 -8.39
C PHE A 154 7.63 -1.52 -8.06
N GLY A 155 6.44 -1.69 -7.50
CA GLY A 155 5.64 -0.59 -6.96
C GLY A 155 6.40 0.21 -5.91
N GLY A 156 6.96 -0.44 -4.89
CA GLY A 156 7.73 0.23 -3.83
C GLY A 156 8.98 0.93 -4.38
N ILE A 157 9.72 0.27 -5.27
CA ILE A 157 10.88 0.88 -5.94
C ILE A 157 10.47 2.13 -6.73
N ALA A 158 9.36 2.08 -7.48
CA ALA A 158 8.86 3.23 -8.22
C ALA A 158 8.50 4.38 -7.27
N ILE A 159 7.83 4.11 -6.15
CA ILE A 159 7.51 5.14 -5.15
C ILE A 159 8.80 5.77 -4.61
N PHE A 160 9.78 4.95 -4.24
CA PHE A 160 11.07 5.44 -3.74
C PHE A 160 11.77 6.39 -4.73
N LEU A 161 11.84 5.99 -6.00
CA LEU A 161 12.42 6.82 -7.06
C LEU A 161 11.62 8.11 -7.25
N GLY A 162 10.29 8.03 -7.18
CA GLY A 162 9.42 9.20 -7.20
C GLY A 162 9.66 10.14 -6.03
N THR A 163 9.90 9.60 -4.83
CA THR A 163 10.27 10.40 -3.65
C THR A 163 11.59 11.13 -3.88
N ILE A 164 12.63 10.45 -4.36
CA ILE A 164 13.93 11.10 -4.68
C ILE A 164 13.74 12.20 -5.72
N LEU A 165 13.00 11.91 -6.79
CA LEU A 165 12.72 12.86 -7.86
C LEU A 165 11.97 14.10 -7.35
N SER A 166 11.05 13.91 -6.40
CA SER A 166 10.27 15.00 -5.80
C SER A 166 11.12 15.97 -4.97
N VAL A 167 12.26 15.53 -4.43
CA VAL A 167 13.22 16.38 -3.72
C VAL A 167 14.02 17.25 -4.70
N ILE A 168 14.28 16.74 -5.91
CA ILE A 168 14.99 17.48 -6.96
C ILE A 168 14.07 18.54 -7.59
N PHE A 169 12.80 18.19 -7.83
CA PHE A 169 11.81 19.06 -8.48
C PHE A 169 10.79 19.60 -7.48
N ILE A 170 11.23 20.51 -6.61
CA ILE A 170 10.42 21.07 -5.52
C ILE A 170 9.13 21.75 -6.01
N GLU A 171 9.11 22.36 -7.19
CA GLU A 171 7.90 23.06 -7.67
C GLU A 171 6.73 22.11 -7.98
N ILE A 172 7.03 20.89 -8.45
CA ILE A 172 6.05 19.89 -8.88
C ILE A 172 6.05 18.64 -7.99
N HIS A 173 6.68 18.73 -6.81
CA HIS A 173 6.87 17.61 -5.88
C HIS A 173 5.55 16.88 -5.56
N CYS A 174 4.45 17.60 -5.31
CA CYS A 174 3.14 16.98 -5.05
C CYS A 174 2.69 16.10 -6.22
N ILE A 175 2.78 16.59 -7.46
CA ILE A 175 2.35 15.83 -8.64
C ILE A 175 3.19 14.57 -8.78
N ILE A 176 4.51 14.68 -8.64
CA ILE A 176 5.43 13.53 -8.72
C ILE A 176 5.06 12.50 -7.66
N ILE A 177 4.97 12.91 -6.39
CA ILE A 177 4.59 12.02 -5.28
C ILE A 177 3.22 11.39 -5.55
N GLY A 178 2.24 12.17 -6.03
CA GLY A 178 0.92 11.68 -6.37
C GLY A 178 0.96 10.58 -7.44
N ILE A 179 1.63 10.81 -8.56
CA ILE A 179 1.72 9.86 -9.68
C ILE A 179 2.43 8.58 -9.24
N PHE A 180 3.60 8.71 -8.60
CA PHE A 180 4.40 7.57 -8.21
C PHE A 180 3.78 6.79 -7.05
N THR A 181 3.27 7.47 -6.02
CA THR A 181 2.59 6.81 -4.89
C THR A 181 1.26 6.21 -5.31
N GLY A 182 0.45 6.95 -6.08
CA GLY A 182 -0.83 6.47 -6.59
C GLY A 182 -0.67 5.31 -7.56
N GLY A 183 0.17 5.46 -8.60
CA GLY A 183 0.43 4.40 -9.57
C GLY A 183 1.17 3.20 -8.98
N GLY A 184 2.21 3.45 -8.18
CA GLY A 184 3.05 2.43 -7.54
C GLY A 184 2.30 1.56 -6.54
N THR A 185 1.13 1.97 -6.07
CA THR A 185 0.24 1.18 -5.21
C THR A 185 -0.96 0.61 -5.94
N THR A 186 -1.60 1.42 -6.77
CA THR A 186 -2.83 1.04 -7.48
C THR A 186 -2.57 -0.02 -8.53
N ILE A 187 -1.52 0.12 -9.35
CA ILE A 187 -1.20 -0.82 -10.44
C ILE A 187 -0.92 -2.23 -9.90
N PRO A 188 0.03 -2.44 -8.96
CA PRO A 188 0.28 -3.78 -8.45
C PRO A 188 -0.93 -4.35 -7.70
N ALA A 189 -1.70 -3.51 -7.01
CA ALA A 189 -2.92 -3.95 -6.34
C ALA A 189 -4.00 -4.41 -7.33
N ILE A 190 -4.19 -3.74 -8.47
CA ILE A 190 -5.10 -4.19 -9.54
C ILE A 190 -4.65 -5.54 -10.10
N ILE A 191 -3.35 -5.71 -10.36
CA ILE A 191 -2.79 -6.96 -10.89
C ILE A 191 -3.03 -8.10 -9.88
N ALA A 192 -2.73 -7.86 -8.60
CA ALA A 192 -2.96 -8.81 -7.52
C ALA A 192 -4.46 -9.17 -7.40
N HIS A 193 -5.35 -8.19 -7.45
CA HIS A 193 -6.79 -8.40 -7.37
C HIS A 193 -7.33 -9.23 -8.55
N ARG A 194 -6.85 -8.97 -9.77
CA ARG A 194 -7.22 -9.75 -10.96
C ARG A 194 -6.74 -11.20 -10.85
N ARG A 195 -5.51 -11.42 -10.39
CA ARG A 195 -4.94 -12.78 -10.18
C ARG A 195 -5.77 -13.55 -9.15
N PHE A 196 -6.09 -12.92 -8.02
CA PHE A 196 -6.92 -13.51 -6.97
C PHE A 196 -8.32 -13.92 -7.48
N ASN A 197 -9.02 -13.02 -8.18
CA ASN A 197 -10.35 -13.32 -8.72
C ASN A 197 -10.33 -14.43 -9.78
N LYS A 198 -9.28 -14.51 -10.61
CA LYS A 198 -9.12 -15.58 -11.59
C LYS A 198 -8.99 -16.95 -10.91
N ASN A 199 -8.28 -17.02 -9.79
CA ASN A 199 -8.08 -18.25 -9.04
C ASN A 199 -9.35 -18.70 -8.30
N LEU A 200 -10.11 -17.77 -7.73
CA LEU A 200 -11.42 -18.08 -7.14
C LEU A 200 -12.40 -18.68 -8.15
N ARG A 201 -12.35 -18.25 -9.42
CA ARG A 201 -13.23 -18.80 -10.47
C ARG A 201 -12.81 -20.20 -10.93
N LYS A 202 -11.53 -20.56 -10.85
CA LYS A 202 -11.04 -21.89 -11.22
C LYS A 202 -11.33 -22.99 -10.17
N ASN A 203 -11.53 -22.58 -8.93
CA ASN A 203 -11.77 -23.49 -7.79
C ASN A 203 -13.28 -23.64 -7.46
N LYS A 204 -14.17 -23.09 -8.28
CA LYS A 204 -15.62 -23.35 -8.26
C LYS A 204 -15.96 -24.33 -9.37
#